data_AF-A0AAP2KYN8-F1
#
_entry.id   AF-A0AAP2KYN8-F1
#
_cell.length_a   1.000
_cell.length_b   1.000
_cell.length_c   1.000
_cell.angle_alpha   90.00
_cell.angle_beta   90.00
_cell.angle_gamma   90.00
#
_symmetry.space_group_name_H-M   'P 1'
#
loop_
_entity.id
_entity.type
_entity.pdbx_description
1 polymer ?
#
loop_
_entity_poly.entity_id
_entity_poly.type
_entity_poly.pdbx_seq_one_letter_code
_entity_poly.pdbx_strand_id
1 'polypeptide(L)'
;MIKGISSPLSLLQESLLGEAAGEVLSLDRLTEELMIACRELAAPLHRLSLGDAPSEDVRARALSASTLAMRMSEPMHALQAWALAETPSGGVTLAPETLGDFWYLVMMARSLTETLETPPPDRLLHLLGLVGLRLRLEKHVGLTPALPIVVGDGEPYGLSVTEIAALCGLKLSTVRNALSRREMHYQRDSGVGLDEALDWMVQRSGFLYPHVNAATRDRRINGRLAAEWLAASDAVVYERSISRLRLSIWRSSTTGRRFALNTEGVRSCVVLLPETRLDELGDIPLDGWEERGRDPSATMHREALGLEEGAALLQCQIPTTGALAAIVDCLGTPRQEGEGGVARQSVGRCQPVG
;
A
#
# COMPACT_ATOMS: atom_id res chain seq x y z
N MET A 1 28.05 -1.96 10.95
CA MET A 1 26.85 -1.41 11.61
C MET A 1 26.79 0.08 11.27
N ILE A 2 25.92 0.46 10.34
CA ILE A 2 25.84 1.84 9.80
C ILE A 2 25.06 2.70 10.80
N LYS A 3 25.68 3.76 11.32
CA LYS A 3 25.02 4.72 12.21
C LYS A 3 24.02 5.57 11.41
N GLY A 4 22.77 5.59 11.90
CA GLY A 4 21.73 6.61 11.68
C GLY A 4 21.77 7.35 10.35
N ILE A 5 21.08 6.80 9.37
CA ILE A 5 20.70 7.52 8.14
C ILE A 5 19.98 8.83 8.51
N SER A 6 20.33 9.93 7.84
CA SER A 6 19.65 11.24 7.93
C SER A 6 18.14 11.10 7.74
N SER A 7 17.34 11.92 8.45
CA SER A 7 15.87 11.86 8.43
C SER A 7 15.31 11.73 6.99
N PRO A 8 14.43 10.74 6.70
CA PRO A 8 13.85 10.49 5.37
C PRO A 8 13.23 11.72 4.71
N LEU A 9 12.72 12.67 5.52
CA LEU A 9 12.17 13.95 5.08
C LEU A 9 13.15 14.80 4.27
N SER A 10 14.46 14.65 4.53
CA SER A 10 15.51 15.46 3.89
C SER A 10 15.92 14.97 2.50
N LEU A 11 15.35 13.86 2.01
CA LEU A 11 15.78 13.18 0.78
C LEU A 11 14.71 13.18 -0.32
N LEU A 12 13.43 13.34 0.02
CA LEU A 12 12.35 13.40 -0.96
C LEU A 12 12.35 14.74 -1.70
N GLN A 13 12.39 14.67 -3.02
CA GLN A 13 12.39 15.86 -3.88
C GLN A 13 10.98 16.30 -4.27
N GLU A 14 10.62 17.53 -3.90
CA GLU A 14 9.31 18.12 -4.24
C GLU A 14 9.10 18.27 -5.75
N SER A 15 10.18 18.48 -6.50
CA SER A 15 10.19 18.61 -7.97
C SER A 15 9.68 17.38 -8.69
N LEU A 16 9.72 16.21 -8.04
CA LEU A 16 9.34 14.92 -8.61
C LEU A 16 7.92 14.47 -8.21
N LEU A 17 7.19 15.29 -7.43
CA LEU A 17 5.87 14.94 -6.93
C LEU A 17 4.76 15.16 -7.96
N GLY A 18 3.75 14.30 -7.93
CA GLY A 18 2.59 14.35 -8.84
C GLY A 18 2.74 13.51 -10.10
N GLU A 19 3.88 12.83 -10.27
CA GLU A 19 4.09 11.73 -11.22
C GLU A 19 4.08 10.39 -10.47
N ALA A 20 3.81 9.30 -11.18
CA ALA A 20 3.87 7.97 -10.58
C ALA A 20 5.32 7.60 -10.24
N ALA A 21 5.56 7.01 -9.07
CA ALA A 21 6.93 6.71 -8.62
C ALA A 21 7.69 5.82 -9.61
N GLY A 22 7.01 4.91 -10.32
CA GLY A 22 7.63 4.09 -11.37
C GLY A 22 8.12 4.88 -12.59
N GLU A 23 7.50 6.00 -12.93
CA GLU A 23 7.93 6.89 -14.02
C GLU A 23 9.07 7.82 -13.58
N VAL A 24 9.00 8.29 -12.33
CA VAL A 24 10.04 9.11 -11.70
C VAL A 24 11.33 8.31 -11.56
N LEU A 25 11.22 7.07 -11.07
CA LEU A 25 12.32 6.16 -10.75
C LEU A 25 12.51 5.08 -11.83
N SER A 26 12.34 5.46 -13.10
CA SER A 26 12.67 4.55 -14.20
C SER A 26 14.17 4.25 -14.22
N LEU A 27 14.53 3.01 -14.54
CA LEU A 27 15.93 2.57 -14.51
C LEU A 27 16.82 3.38 -15.45
N ASP A 28 16.30 3.80 -16.61
CA ASP A 28 17.04 4.62 -17.56
C ASP A 28 17.43 5.97 -16.95
N ARG A 29 16.48 6.66 -16.30
CA ARG A 29 16.71 7.96 -15.66
C ARG A 29 17.63 7.85 -14.45
N LEU A 30 17.45 6.80 -13.64
CA LEU A 30 18.32 6.54 -12.49
C LEU A 30 19.75 6.21 -12.92
N THR A 31 19.92 5.42 -13.99
CA THR A 31 21.24 5.07 -14.52
C THR A 31 21.96 6.30 -15.09
N GLU A 32 21.24 7.16 -15.80
CA GLU A 32 21.78 8.42 -16.30
C GLU A 32 22.25 9.33 -15.16
N GLU A 33 21.41 9.51 -14.12
CA GLU A 33 21.74 10.35 -12.97
C GLU A 33 22.89 9.76 -12.14
N LEU A 34 22.96 8.43 -12.00
CA LEU A 34 24.08 7.73 -11.36
C LEU A 34 25.40 7.95 -12.12
N MET A 35 25.37 7.89 -13.46
CA MET A 35 26.54 8.17 -14.29
C MET A 35 27.02 9.62 -14.16
N ILE A 36 26.10 10.59 -14.01
CA ILE A 36 26.45 11.98 -13.73
C ILE A 36 27.10 12.10 -12.35
N ALA A 37 26.46 11.58 -11.30
CA ALA A 37 26.99 11.60 -9.94
C ALA A 37 28.40 10.96 -9.84
N CYS A 38 28.61 9.81 -10.50
CA CYS A 38 29.91 9.14 -10.52
C CYS A 38 30.99 9.94 -11.28
N ARG A 39 30.62 10.68 -12.33
CA ARG A 39 31.56 11.56 -13.06
C ARG A 39 32.04 12.71 -12.18
N GLU A 40 31.13 13.34 -11.46
CA GLU A 40 31.45 14.44 -10.55
C GLU A 40 32.29 13.97 -9.36
N LEU A 41 32.01 12.77 -8.83
CA LEU A 41 32.70 12.22 -7.66
C LEU A 41 34.06 11.58 -7.96
N ALA A 42 34.30 11.09 -9.17
CA ALA A 42 35.51 10.32 -9.49
C ALA A 42 36.80 11.09 -9.18
N ALA A 43 36.91 12.35 -9.62
CA ALA A 43 38.12 13.14 -9.41
C ALA A 43 38.35 13.52 -7.93
N PRO A 44 37.34 14.01 -7.18
CA PRO A 44 37.45 14.19 -5.73
C PRO A 44 37.85 12.91 -4.98
N LEU A 45 37.20 11.77 -5.27
CA LEU A 45 37.51 10.49 -4.60
C LEU A 45 38.90 9.99 -4.92
N HIS A 46 39.35 10.17 -6.17
CA HIS A 46 40.71 9.84 -6.59
C HIS A 46 41.74 10.64 -5.79
N ARG A 47 41.59 11.97 -5.72
CA ARG A 47 42.48 12.85 -4.95
C ARG A 47 42.50 12.50 -3.46
N LEU A 48 41.34 12.21 -2.87
CA LEU A 48 41.23 11.83 -1.46
C LEU A 48 41.88 10.49 -1.14
N SER A 49 41.76 9.51 -2.05
CA SER A 49 42.21 8.14 -1.78
C SER A 49 43.68 7.91 -2.14
N LEU A 50 44.19 8.60 -3.16
CA LEU A 50 45.50 8.33 -3.77
C LEU A 50 46.42 9.56 -3.86
N GLY A 51 45.93 10.76 -3.54
CA GLY A 51 46.70 11.99 -3.75
C GLY A 51 46.97 12.26 -5.24
N ASP A 52 48.15 12.78 -5.57
CA ASP A 52 48.59 13.06 -6.95
C ASP A 52 49.27 11.84 -7.63
N ALA A 53 48.92 10.62 -7.21
CA ALA A 53 49.51 9.41 -7.78
C ALA A 53 49.21 9.26 -9.29
N PRO A 54 50.14 8.72 -10.10
CA PRO A 54 49.96 8.60 -11.54
C PRO A 54 48.77 7.72 -11.93
N SER A 55 48.06 8.13 -12.99
CA SER A 55 46.78 7.56 -13.46
C SER A 55 46.84 6.11 -13.97
N GLU A 56 48.03 5.49 -14.04
CA GLU A 56 48.20 4.09 -14.44
C GLU A 56 48.03 3.09 -13.29
N ASP A 57 47.88 3.55 -12.04
CA ASP A 57 47.61 2.67 -10.90
C ASP A 57 46.26 1.94 -11.05
N VAL A 58 46.23 0.64 -10.79
CA VAL A 58 45.00 -0.18 -10.76
C VAL A 58 43.97 0.42 -9.81
N ARG A 59 44.43 1.03 -8.71
CA ARG A 59 43.56 1.74 -7.75
C ARG A 59 42.95 3.01 -8.36
N ALA A 60 43.67 3.72 -9.23
CA ALA A 60 43.15 4.88 -9.96
C ALA A 60 42.01 4.47 -10.90
N ARG A 61 42.19 3.34 -11.61
CA ARG A 61 41.14 2.77 -12.48
C ARG A 61 39.90 2.32 -11.72
N ALA A 62 40.08 1.75 -10.53
CA ALA A 62 38.97 1.34 -9.65
C ALA A 62 38.09 2.51 -9.17
N LEU A 63 38.62 3.73 -9.19
CA LEU A 63 37.91 4.98 -8.84
C LEU A 63 37.45 5.78 -10.07
N SER A 64 37.58 5.21 -11.27
CA SER A 64 37.01 5.82 -12.48
C SER A 64 35.49 5.89 -12.41
N ALA A 65 34.90 6.92 -13.01
CA ALA A 65 33.45 7.13 -13.03
C ALA A 65 32.68 5.92 -13.57
N SER A 66 33.19 5.27 -14.63
CA SER A 66 32.58 4.06 -15.20
C SER A 66 32.63 2.87 -14.25
N THR A 67 33.74 2.68 -13.55
CA THR A 67 33.88 1.57 -12.59
C THR A 67 33.01 1.79 -11.36
N LEU A 68 32.95 3.03 -10.86
CA LEU A 68 32.03 3.42 -9.78
C LEU A 68 30.58 3.17 -10.18
N ALA A 69 30.16 3.66 -11.36
CA ALA A 69 28.80 3.47 -11.82
C ALA A 69 28.43 1.98 -11.97
N MET A 70 29.29 1.16 -12.60
CA MET A 70 29.04 -0.29 -12.71
C MET A 70 28.88 -0.95 -11.34
N ARG A 71 29.71 -0.59 -10.35
CA ARG A 71 29.61 -1.13 -8.98
C ARG A 71 28.32 -0.69 -8.29
N MET A 72 27.84 0.51 -8.57
CA MET A 72 26.66 1.10 -7.93
C MET A 72 25.34 0.77 -8.64
N SER A 73 25.37 0.28 -9.89
CA SER A 73 24.17 -0.08 -10.63
C SER A 73 23.38 -1.21 -9.96
N GLU A 74 24.07 -2.24 -9.46
CA GLU A 74 23.41 -3.37 -8.79
C GLU A 74 22.64 -2.93 -7.52
N PRO A 75 23.23 -2.23 -6.53
CA PRO A 75 22.48 -1.74 -5.37
C PRO A 75 21.38 -0.76 -5.75
N MET A 76 21.59 0.10 -6.75
CA MET A 76 20.55 0.99 -7.25
C MET A 76 19.34 0.23 -7.80
N HIS A 77 19.56 -0.78 -8.65
CA HIS A 77 18.49 -1.59 -9.24
C HIS A 77 17.73 -2.37 -8.17
N ALA A 78 18.44 -2.98 -7.22
CA ALA A 78 17.79 -3.73 -6.15
C ALA A 78 16.97 -2.83 -5.24
N LEU A 79 17.48 -1.63 -4.89
CA LEU A 79 16.74 -0.67 -4.09
C LEU A 79 15.52 -0.12 -4.84
N GLN A 80 15.64 0.15 -6.14
CA GLN A 80 14.52 0.59 -6.97
C GLN A 80 13.43 -0.48 -7.05
N ALA A 81 13.82 -1.72 -7.35
CA ALA A 81 12.89 -2.84 -7.44
C ALA A 81 12.17 -3.05 -6.11
N TRP A 82 12.92 -3.01 -5.00
CA TRP A 82 12.35 -3.11 -3.66
C TRP A 82 11.46 -1.91 -3.32
N ALA A 83 11.87 -0.68 -3.61
CA ALA A 83 11.09 0.51 -3.29
C ALA A 83 9.76 0.57 -4.03
N LEU A 84 9.65 -0.05 -5.21
CA LEU A 84 8.44 -0.06 -6.03
C LEU A 84 7.64 -1.37 -5.95
N ALA A 85 8.16 -2.41 -5.29
CA ALA A 85 7.49 -3.70 -5.21
C ALA A 85 6.19 -3.61 -4.39
N GLU A 86 5.07 -4.02 -5.01
CA GLU A 86 3.76 -4.07 -4.35
C GLU A 86 3.71 -5.07 -3.19
N THR A 87 4.51 -6.13 -3.24
CA THR A 87 4.69 -7.11 -2.17
C THR A 87 6.17 -7.44 -1.97
N PRO A 88 6.64 -7.65 -0.74
CA PRO A 88 8.03 -8.03 -0.48
C PRO A 88 8.31 -9.42 -1.08
N SER A 89 8.93 -9.44 -2.26
CA SER A 89 9.33 -10.66 -2.97
C SER A 89 10.77 -11.00 -2.61
N GLY A 90 10.93 -11.81 -1.57
CA GLY A 90 12.25 -12.28 -1.10
C GLY A 90 13.11 -11.19 -0.44
N GLY A 91 14.05 -11.62 0.41
CA GLY A 91 15.07 -10.71 0.95
C GLY A 91 15.91 -10.13 -0.18
N VAL A 92 16.25 -8.84 -0.10
CA VAL A 92 17.24 -8.27 -1.00
C VAL A 92 18.57 -8.95 -0.71
N THR A 93 19.11 -9.69 -1.67
CA THR A 93 20.33 -10.51 -1.50
C THR A 93 21.63 -9.69 -1.50
N LEU A 94 21.55 -8.40 -1.18
CA LEU A 94 22.71 -7.52 -1.19
C LEU A 94 23.42 -7.54 0.15
N ALA A 95 24.76 -7.55 0.07
CA ALA A 95 25.60 -7.35 1.23
C ALA A 95 25.31 -5.96 1.85
N PRO A 96 25.18 -5.85 3.18
CA PRO A 96 24.94 -4.57 3.86
C PRO A 96 25.98 -3.50 3.51
N GLU A 97 27.22 -3.92 3.25
CA GLU A 97 28.32 -3.03 2.86
C GLU A 97 28.07 -2.40 1.49
N THR A 98 27.59 -3.17 0.51
CA THR A 98 27.28 -2.67 -0.84
C THR A 98 26.15 -1.64 -0.82
N LEU A 99 25.14 -1.86 0.02
CA LEU A 99 24.07 -0.89 0.24
C LEU A 99 24.58 0.38 0.95
N GLY A 100 25.47 0.22 1.92
CA GLY A 100 26.13 1.33 2.60
C GLY A 100 26.95 2.19 1.63
N ASP A 101 27.78 1.56 0.80
CA ASP A 101 28.59 2.23 -0.22
C ASP A 101 27.72 3.06 -1.17
N PHE A 102 26.61 2.50 -1.65
CA PHE A 102 25.66 3.23 -2.49
C PHE A 102 25.04 4.42 -1.77
N TRP A 103 24.60 4.22 -0.52
CA TRP A 103 24.04 5.31 0.29
C TRP A 103 25.04 6.46 0.46
N TYR A 104 26.28 6.14 0.84
CA TYR A 104 27.33 7.13 1.03
C TYR A 104 27.68 7.84 -0.28
N LEU A 105 27.70 7.13 -1.41
CA LEU A 105 27.95 7.74 -2.71
C LEU A 105 26.90 8.79 -3.07
N VAL A 106 25.62 8.49 -2.89
CA VAL A 106 24.54 9.45 -3.15
C VAL A 106 24.63 10.66 -2.21
N MET A 107 24.92 10.43 -0.93
CA MET A 107 25.09 11.52 0.04
C MET A 107 26.30 12.40 -0.27
N MET A 108 27.43 11.80 -0.67
CA MET A 108 28.61 12.55 -1.13
C MET A 108 28.32 13.35 -2.39
N ALA A 109 27.58 12.77 -3.35
CA ALA A 109 27.18 13.47 -4.57
C ALA A 109 26.36 14.71 -4.23
N ARG A 110 25.34 14.58 -3.35
CA ARG A 110 24.55 15.70 -2.86
C ARG A 110 25.42 16.81 -2.23
N SER A 111 26.29 16.46 -1.30
CA SER A 111 27.16 17.45 -0.64
C SER A 111 28.10 18.15 -1.63
N LEU A 112 28.59 17.41 -2.64
CA LEU A 112 29.40 17.98 -3.70
C LEU A 112 28.60 18.96 -4.56
N THR A 113 27.37 18.61 -4.94
CA THR A 113 26.50 19.50 -5.74
C THR A 113 26.11 20.78 -4.99
N GLU A 114 25.91 20.69 -3.66
CA GLU A 114 25.70 21.86 -2.81
C GLU A 114 26.94 22.78 -2.79
N THR A 115 28.15 22.20 -2.83
CA THR A 115 29.41 22.95 -2.85
C THR A 115 29.73 23.57 -4.20
N LEU A 116 29.38 22.87 -5.29
CA LEU A 116 29.65 23.29 -6.67
C LEU A 116 28.50 24.12 -7.29
N GLU A 117 27.41 24.34 -6.54
CA GLU A 117 26.19 25.02 -7.00
C GLU A 117 25.58 24.37 -8.26
N THR A 118 25.71 23.03 -8.40
CA THR A 118 25.12 22.26 -9.49
C THR A 118 23.82 21.59 -9.06
N PRO A 119 22.96 21.17 -10.00
CA PRO A 119 21.74 20.43 -9.64
C PRO A 119 22.05 19.15 -8.86
N PRO A 120 21.36 18.88 -7.74
CA PRO A 120 21.54 17.66 -6.97
C PRO A 120 21.02 16.42 -7.71
N PRO A 121 21.47 15.20 -7.33
CA PRO A 121 20.97 13.95 -7.90
C PRO A 121 19.59 13.62 -7.34
N ASP A 122 18.58 14.34 -7.83
CA ASP A 122 17.22 14.37 -7.28
C ASP A 122 16.55 12.99 -7.23
N ARG A 123 16.67 12.17 -8.28
CA ARG A 123 16.01 10.84 -8.32
C ARG A 123 16.70 9.83 -7.41
N LEU A 124 18.03 9.86 -7.34
CA LEU A 124 18.78 9.02 -6.42
C LEU A 124 18.42 9.38 -4.97
N LEU A 125 18.34 10.68 -4.64
CA LEU A 125 17.87 11.13 -3.32
C LEU A 125 16.43 10.70 -3.06
N HIS A 126 15.53 10.87 -4.03
CA HIS A 126 14.13 10.50 -3.90
C HIS A 126 13.95 8.98 -3.72
N LEU A 127 14.74 8.16 -4.42
CA LEU A 127 14.79 6.71 -4.23
C LEU A 127 15.16 6.37 -2.78
N LEU A 128 16.23 6.96 -2.25
CA LEU A 128 16.66 6.75 -0.86
C LEU A 128 15.58 7.21 0.15
N GLY A 129 14.88 8.30 -0.15
CA GLY A 129 13.75 8.79 0.62
C GLY A 129 12.60 7.79 0.68
N LEU A 130 12.16 7.26 -0.47
CA LEU A 130 11.11 6.22 -0.54
C LEU A 130 11.54 4.94 0.18
N VAL A 131 12.80 4.53 0.04
CA VAL A 131 13.35 3.38 0.77
C VAL A 131 13.22 3.59 2.27
N GLY A 132 13.66 4.74 2.78
CA GLY A 132 13.55 5.09 4.19
C GLY A 132 12.09 5.13 4.70
N LEU A 133 11.17 5.64 3.89
CA LEU A 133 9.75 5.65 4.21
C LEU A 133 9.16 4.25 4.31
N ARG A 134 9.45 3.39 3.33
CA ARG A 134 8.97 2.00 3.33
C ARG A 134 9.46 1.27 4.59
N LEU A 135 10.74 1.39 4.91
CA LEU A 135 11.32 0.79 6.12
C LEU A 135 10.64 1.28 7.40
N ARG A 136 10.35 2.59 7.49
CA ARG A 136 9.64 3.18 8.64
C ARG A 136 8.21 2.63 8.76
N LEU A 137 7.50 2.54 7.64
CA LEU A 137 6.12 2.06 7.61
C LEU A 137 6.04 0.55 7.90
N GLU A 138 6.93 -0.27 7.35
CA GLU A 138 7.04 -1.70 7.67
C GLU A 138 7.32 -1.92 9.17
N LYS A 139 8.29 -1.17 9.74
CA LYS A 139 8.60 -1.21 11.18
C LYS A 139 7.38 -0.86 12.03
N HIS A 140 6.62 0.18 11.64
CA HIS A 140 5.42 0.64 12.36
C HIS A 140 4.35 -0.44 12.48
N VAL A 141 4.12 -1.22 11.43
CA VAL A 141 3.13 -2.31 11.42
C VAL A 141 3.69 -3.65 11.90
N GLY A 142 4.93 -3.68 12.39
CA GLY A 142 5.58 -4.90 12.89
C GLY A 142 6.05 -5.87 11.81
N LEU A 143 6.13 -5.43 10.54
CA LEU A 143 6.76 -6.22 9.49
C LEU A 143 8.29 -6.17 9.66
N THR A 144 8.94 -7.31 9.43
CA THR A 144 10.41 -7.36 9.41
C THR A 144 10.89 -6.86 8.05
N PRO A 145 11.66 -5.76 7.99
CA PRO A 145 12.11 -5.24 6.72
C PRO A 145 13.05 -6.20 5.99
N ALA A 146 12.92 -6.27 4.67
CA ALA A 146 13.75 -7.16 3.85
C ALA A 146 15.18 -6.64 3.64
N LEU A 147 15.44 -5.35 3.89
CA LEU A 147 16.75 -4.73 3.75
C LEU A 147 17.52 -4.79 5.09
N PRO A 148 18.82 -5.11 5.08
CA PRO A 148 19.67 -5.10 6.26
C PRO A 148 20.12 -3.68 6.64
N ILE A 149 19.23 -2.70 6.50
CA ILE A 149 19.49 -1.29 6.78
C ILE A 149 18.75 -0.92 8.06
N VAL A 150 19.52 -0.45 9.05
CA VAL A 150 18.95 0.22 10.21
C VAL A 150 18.71 1.67 9.79
N VAL A 151 17.46 2.00 9.44
CA VAL A 151 17.05 3.40 9.48
C VAL A 151 17.29 3.83 10.92
N GLY A 152 17.92 4.99 11.13
CA GLY A 152 17.99 5.56 12.47
C GLY A 152 16.60 5.56 13.10
N ASP A 153 16.51 5.65 14.43
CA ASP A 153 15.22 5.92 15.08
C ASP A 153 14.77 7.33 14.67
N GLY A 154 14.30 7.44 13.42
CA GLY A 154 13.70 8.61 12.83
C GLY A 154 12.51 8.92 13.71
N GLU A 155 12.52 10.15 14.20
CA GLU A 155 11.71 10.68 15.28
C GLU A 155 10.26 10.17 15.28
N PRO A 156 9.61 10.06 16.46
CA PRO A 156 8.27 9.48 16.67
C PRO A 156 7.10 10.28 16.05
N TYR A 157 7.37 10.97 14.95
CA TYR A 157 6.45 11.83 14.24
C TYR A 157 5.77 11.07 13.09
N GLY A 158 4.59 11.55 12.74
CA GLY A 158 3.80 11.07 11.63
C GLY A 158 4.36 11.43 10.25
N LEU A 159 3.54 11.31 9.22
CA LEU A 159 3.89 11.64 7.85
C LEU A 159 3.74 13.13 7.54
N SER A 160 4.73 13.72 6.88
CA SER A 160 4.59 15.05 6.29
C SER A 160 3.75 15.02 5.01
N VAL A 161 3.34 16.22 4.57
CA VAL A 161 2.64 16.41 3.28
C VAL A 161 3.46 15.86 2.11
N THR A 162 4.78 16.06 2.13
CA THR A 162 5.71 15.62 1.09
C THR A 162 5.82 14.09 1.06
N GLU A 163 5.85 13.45 2.23
CA GLU A 163 5.91 11.99 2.31
C GLU A 163 4.62 11.34 1.81
N ILE A 164 3.45 11.84 2.23
CA ILE A 164 2.15 11.36 1.74
C ILE A 164 2.04 11.55 0.22
N ALA A 165 2.49 12.70 -0.29
CA ALA A 165 2.48 12.99 -1.72
C ALA A 165 3.36 12.01 -2.50
N ALA A 166 4.58 11.74 -2.02
CA ALA A 166 5.52 10.81 -2.65
C ALA A 166 4.97 9.37 -2.66
N LEU A 167 4.43 8.91 -1.53
CA LEU A 167 3.88 7.56 -1.36
C LEU A 167 2.66 7.28 -2.24
N CYS A 168 1.94 8.32 -2.65
CA CYS A 168 0.74 8.20 -3.47
C CYS A 168 0.89 8.69 -4.93
N GLY A 169 2.07 9.20 -5.32
CA GLY A 169 2.27 9.86 -6.62
C GLY A 169 1.37 11.10 -6.81
N LEU A 170 1.13 11.86 -5.75
CA LEU A 170 0.23 13.02 -5.75
C LEU A 170 1.01 14.34 -5.77
N LYS A 171 0.36 15.40 -6.28
CA LYS A 171 0.84 16.77 -6.11
C LYS A 171 0.68 17.20 -4.65
N LEU A 172 1.60 18.04 -4.14
CA LEU A 172 1.51 18.62 -2.79
C LEU A 172 0.17 19.34 -2.56
N SER A 173 -0.36 20.04 -3.58
CA SER A 173 -1.64 20.73 -3.50
C SER A 173 -2.81 19.78 -3.22
N THR A 174 -2.77 18.55 -3.73
CA THR A 174 -3.80 17.53 -3.48
C THR A 174 -3.85 17.17 -2.00
N VAL A 175 -2.69 16.92 -1.39
CA VAL A 175 -2.59 16.56 0.04
C VAL A 175 -2.99 17.76 0.90
N ARG A 176 -2.49 18.97 0.60
CA ARG A 176 -2.88 20.21 1.30
C ARG A 176 -4.39 20.47 1.25
N ASN A 177 -5.02 20.19 0.11
CA ASN A 177 -6.48 20.33 -0.03
C ASN A 177 -7.23 19.32 0.84
N ALA A 178 -6.76 18.07 0.93
CA ALA A 178 -7.36 17.06 1.81
C ALA A 178 -7.26 17.46 3.28
N LEU A 179 -6.12 18.01 3.70
CA LEU A 179 -5.93 18.56 5.06
C LEU A 179 -6.86 19.75 5.32
N SER A 180 -7.01 20.66 4.35
CA SER A 180 -7.95 21.80 4.45
C SER A 180 -9.40 21.35 4.63
N ARG A 181 -9.78 20.23 3.98
CA ARG A 181 -11.09 19.57 4.14
C ARG A 181 -11.22 18.74 5.41
N ARG A 182 -10.16 18.67 6.23
CA ARG A 182 -10.09 17.87 7.47
C ARG A 182 -10.32 16.37 7.22
N GLU A 183 -9.84 15.87 6.08
CA GLU A 183 -9.85 14.43 5.81
C GLU A 183 -8.81 13.67 6.66
N MET A 184 -7.80 14.38 7.17
CA MET A 184 -6.80 13.87 8.12
C MET A 184 -6.44 14.98 9.13
N HIS A 185 -6.03 14.60 10.34
CA HIS A 185 -5.53 15.52 11.36
C HIS A 185 -4.03 15.81 11.16
N TYR A 186 -3.71 17.06 10.82
CA TYR A 186 -2.33 17.51 10.65
C TYR A 186 -1.87 18.38 11.81
N GLN A 187 -0.72 18.01 12.38
CA GLN A 187 -0.01 18.79 13.37
C GLN A 187 1.28 19.35 12.74
N ARG A 188 1.57 20.64 12.98
CA ARG A 188 2.69 21.32 12.33
C ARG A 188 4.05 20.69 12.66
N ASP A 189 4.21 20.23 13.90
CA ASP A 189 5.48 19.74 14.42
C ASP A 189 5.65 18.22 14.26
N SER A 190 4.56 17.50 13.99
CA SER A 190 4.54 16.03 13.99
C SER A 190 3.86 15.40 12.77
N GLY A 191 3.30 16.19 11.84
CA GLY A 191 2.65 15.68 10.63
C GLY A 191 1.28 15.04 10.87
N VAL A 192 0.91 14.11 9.99
CA VAL A 192 -0.29 13.27 10.11
C VAL A 192 0.08 11.94 10.75
N GLY A 193 -0.65 11.47 11.76
CA GLY A 193 -0.37 10.18 12.40
C GLY A 193 -0.24 9.03 11.39
N LEU A 194 0.70 8.11 11.60
CA LEU A 194 0.99 7.03 10.64
C LEU A 194 -0.25 6.20 10.32
N ASP A 195 -1.09 5.91 11.32
CA ASP A 195 -2.29 5.11 11.14
C ASP A 195 -3.32 5.79 10.26
N GLU A 196 -3.66 7.03 10.61
CA GLU A 196 -4.59 7.85 9.86
C GLU A 196 -4.11 8.09 8.42
N ALA A 197 -2.80 8.32 8.23
CA ALA A 197 -2.24 8.51 6.91
C ALA A 197 -2.34 7.21 6.07
N LEU A 198 -2.03 6.04 6.65
CA LEU A 198 -2.17 4.76 5.96
C LEU A 198 -3.62 4.49 5.53
N ASP A 199 -4.59 4.71 6.43
CA ASP A 199 -6.03 4.54 6.14
C ASP A 199 -6.55 5.52 5.09
N TRP A 200 -5.98 6.72 5.00
CA TRP A 200 -6.31 7.69 3.95
C TRP A 200 -5.64 7.32 2.61
N MET A 201 -4.36 6.94 2.63
CA MET A 201 -3.58 6.61 1.44
C MET A 201 -4.07 5.35 0.74
N VAL A 202 -4.51 4.32 1.49
CA VAL A 202 -5.02 3.07 0.90
C VAL A 202 -6.23 3.29 -0.02
N GLN A 203 -6.93 4.41 0.14
CA GLN A 203 -8.05 4.80 -0.70
C GLN A 203 -7.64 5.50 -2.01
N ARG A 204 -6.36 5.48 -2.36
CA ARG A 204 -5.78 6.16 -3.53
C ARG A 204 -5.09 5.15 -4.44
N SER A 205 -5.26 5.32 -5.75
CA SER A 205 -4.79 4.34 -6.74
C SER A 205 -3.27 4.28 -6.84
N GLY A 206 -2.59 5.38 -6.51
CA GLY A 206 -1.14 5.48 -6.59
C GLY A 206 -0.40 5.13 -5.29
N PHE A 207 -1.09 4.65 -4.24
CA PHE A 207 -0.41 4.28 -3.00
C PHE A 207 0.50 3.07 -3.21
N LEU A 208 1.79 3.25 -2.95
CA LEU A 208 2.84 2.26 -3.22
C LEU A 208 2.80 1.04 -2.32
N TYR A 209 2.36 1.19 -1.06
CA TYR A 209 2.54 0.15 -0.04
C TYR A 209 1.21 -0.33 0.57
N PRO A 210 0.23 -0.75 -0.26
CA PRO A 210 -1.06 -1.23 0.24
C PRO A 210 -0.90 -2.46 1.14
N HIS A 211 0.12 -3.30 0.91
CA HIS A 211 0.44 -4.47 1.74
C HIS A 211 0.81 -4.11 3.19
N VAL A 212 1.49 -2.98 3.41
CA VAL A 212 1.79 -2.49 4.76
C VAL A 212 0.50 -2.22 5.51
N ASN A 213 -0.45 -1.58 4.84
CA ASN A 213 -1.75 -1.29 5.43
C ASN A 213 -2.58 -2.57 5.67
N ALA A 214 -2.46 -3.57 4.78
CA ALA A 214 -3.13 -4.87 4.95
C ALA A 214 -2.49 -5.78 6.02
N ALA A 215 -1.32 -5.43 6.56
CA ALA A 215 -0.60 -6.26 7.54
C ALA A 215 -1.35 -6.41 8.88
N THR A 216 -2.23 -5.47 9.21
CA THR A 216 -3.06 -5.48 10.42
C THR A 216 -4.53 -5.64 10.07
N ARG A 217 -5.27 -6.40 10.87
CA ARG A 217 -6.69 -6.71 10.59
C ARG A 217 -7.64 -5.54 10.79
N ASP A 218 -7.25 -4.57 11.60
CA ASP A 218 -8.13 -3.46 12.03
C ASP A 218 -8.02 -2.22 11.14
N ARG A 219 -7.13 -2.25 10.13
CA ARG A 219 -6.95 -1.13 9.21
C ARG A 219 -7.92 -1.15 8.06
N ARG A 220 -8.09 0.02 7.47
CA ARG A 220 -9.01 0.22 6.36
C ARG A 220 -8.58 -0.58 5.15
N ILE A 221 -9.51 -1.22 4.44
CA ILE A 221 -9.22 -1.92 3.19
C ILE A 221 -9.99 -1.35 2.01
N ASN A 222 -9.59 -1.78 0.82
CA ASN A 222 -10.26 -1.48 -0.43
C ASN A 222 -10.54 -2.79 -1.19
N GLY A 223 -11.26 -2.73 -2.31
CA GLY A 223 -11.64 -3.92 -3.07
C GLY A 223 -10.43 -4.69 -3.63
N ARG A 224 -9.31 -4.03 -3.92
CA ARG A 224 -8.08 -4.70 -4.36
C ARG A 224 -7.47 -5.54 -3.24
N LEU A 225 -7.26 -4.94 -2.07
CA LEU A 225 -6.71 -5.63 -0.90
C LEU A 225 -7.62 -6.77 -0.43
N ALA A 226 -8.93 -6.56 -0.47
CA ALA A 226 -9.90 -7.61 -0.18
C ALA A 226 -9.74 -8.80 -1.13
N ALA A 227 -9.62 -8.56 -2.44
CA ALA A 227 -9.45 -9.63 -3.43
C ALA A 227 -8.13 -10.39 -3.23
N GLU A 228 -7.03 -9.69 -2.94
CA GLU A 228 -5.72 -10.31 -2.63
C GLU A 228 -5.80 -11.18 -1.39
N TRP A 229 -6.44 -10.70 -0.31
CA TRP A 229 -6.64 -11.47 0.91
C TRP A 229 -7.51 -12.71 0.67
N LEU A 230 -8.60 -12.58 -0.09
CA LEU A 230 -9.47 -13.70 -0.45
C LEU A 230 -8.75 -14.74 -1.32
N ALA A 231 -7.90 -14.31 -2.24
CA ALA A 231 -7.10 -15.21 -3.08
C ALA A 231 -6.10 -16.05 -2.27
N ALA A 232 -5.65 -15.55 -1.11
CA ALA A 232 -4.76 -16.26 -0.19
C ALA A 232 -5.50 -17.12 0.86
N SER A 233 -6.84 -17.09 0.87
CA SER A 233 -7.66 -17.77 1.88
C SER A 233 -8.23 -19.09 1.37
N ASP A 234 -8.03 -20.18 2.12
CA ASP A 234 -8.61 -21.50 1.80
C ASP A 234 -10.13 -21.58 2.09
N ALA A 235 -10.68 -20.60 2.82
CA ALA A 235 -12.09 -20.58 3.20
C ALA A 235 -13.04 -20.22 2.04
N VAL A 236 -12.48 -19.72 0.93
CA VAL A 236 -13.23 -19.30 -0.25
C VAL A 236 -12.59 -19.78 -1.53
N VAL A 237 -13.40 -19.85 -2.59
CA VAL A 237 -12.97 -20.18 -3.95
C VAL A 237 -13.42 -19.06 -4.88
N TYR A 238 -12.49 -18.57 -5.68
CA TYR A 238 -12.80 -17.64 -6.77
C TYR A 238 -13.63 -18.36 -7.85
N GLU A 239 -14.79 -17.81 -8.22
CA GLU A 239 -15.61 -18.38 -9.30
C GLU A 239 -15.35 -17.71 -10.64
N ARG A 240 -15.53 -16.38 -10.71
CA ARG A 240 -15.42 -15.59 -11.95
C ARG A 240 -15.40 -14.09 -11.71
N SER A 241 -15.03 -13.32 -12.72
CA SER A 241 -15.21 -11.86 -12.77
C SER A 241 -16.35 -11.46 -13.72
N ILE A 242 -16.94 -10.29 -13.45
CA ILE A 242 -17.97 -9.67 -14.27
C ILE A 242 -17.51 -8.26 -14.60
N SER A 243 -16.80 -8.10 -15.71
CA SER A 243 -16.14 -6.84 -16.07
C SER A 243 -17.12 -5.66 -16.20
N ARG A 244 -18.32 -5.90 -16.75
CA ARG A 244 -19.35 -4.85 -16.93
C ARG A 244 -19.81 -4.23 -15.60
N LEU A 245 -19.76 -5.00 -14.51
CA LEU A 245 -20.16 -4.55 -13.17
C LEU A 245 -18.96 -4.26 -12.26
N ARG A 246 -17.73 -4.53 -12.75
CA ARG A 246 -16.51 -4.54 -11.95
C ARG A 246 -16.71 -5.33 -10.65
N LEU A 247 -17.18 -6.56 -10.79
CA LEU A 247 -17.37 -7.48 -9.68
C LEU A 247 -16.51 -8.74 -9.85
N SER A 248 -16.08 -9.30 -8.72
CA SER A 248 -15.55 -10.66 -8.60
C SER A 248 -16.51 -11.46 -7.75
N ILE A 249 -16.85 -12.67 -8.19
CA ILE A 249 -17.71 -13.59 -7.46
C ILE A 249 -16.83 -14.63 -6.77
N TRP A 250 -17.11 -14.81 -5.50
CA TRP A 250 -16.44 -15.73 -4.60
C TRP A 250 -17.48 -16.64 -3.97
N ARG A 251 -17.04 -17.82 -3.55
CA ARG A 251 -17.88 -18.82 -2.93
C ARG A 251 -17.21 -19.40 -1.70
N SER A 252 -17.94 -19.54 -0.60
CA SER A 252 -17.45 -20.27 0.58
C SER A 252 -17.13 -21.72 0.22
N SER A 253 -15.95 -22.19 0.60
CA SER A 253 -15.51 -23.58 0.40
C SER A 253 -16.38 -24.58 1.18
N THR A 254 -16.96 -24.16 2.31
CA THR A 254 -17.71 -25.02 3.24
C THR A 254 -19.17 -25.14 2.85
N THR A 255 -19.86 -24.02 2.64
CA THR A 255 -21.33 -24.00 2.44
C THR A 255 -21.74 -23.81 1.00
N GLY A 256 -20.81 -23.43 0.12
CA GLY A 256 -21.13 -23.05 -1.24
C GLY A 256 -21.87 -21.71 -1.38
N ARG A 257 -22.06 -20.95 -0.28
CA ARG A 257 -22.68 -19.61 -0.33
C ARG A 257 -21.80 -18.65 -1.12
N ARG A 258 -22.43 -17.86 -2.00
CA ARG A 258 -21.76 -16.89 -2.86
C ARG A 258 -21.75 -15.51 -2.23
N PHE A 259 -20.80 -14.69 -2.65
CA PHE A 259 -20.80 -13.25 -2.48
C PHE A 259 -20.04 -12.59 -3.62
N ALA A 260 -20.27 -11.31 -3.85
CA ALA A 260 -19.52 -10.53 -4.81
C ALA A 260 -18.80 -9.36 -4.15
N LEU A 261 -17.63 -9.04 -4.68
CA LEU A 261 -16.76 -7.95 -4.24
C LEU A 261 -16.53 -7.01 -5.43
N ASN A 262 -16.52 -5.70 -5.20
CA ASN A 262 -16.11 -4.75 -6.22
C ASN A 262 -14.62 -4.91 -6.61
N THR A 263 -14.37 -5.43 -7.81
CA THR A 263 -13.02 -5.47 -8.38
C THR A 263 -12.56 -4.05 -8.69
N GLU A 264 -11.28 -3.76 -8.44
CA GLU A 264 -10.67 -2.45 -8.70
C GLU A 264 -11.26 -1.30 -7.87
N GLY A 265 -12.01 -1.62 -6.81
CA GLY A 265 -12.55 -0.65 -5.87
C GLY A 265 -11.44 0.02 -5.07
N VAL A 266 -10.80 1.05 -5.61
CA VAL A 266 -9.67 1.73 -4.95
C VAL A 266 -10.10 2.50 -3.70
N ARG A 267 -11.34 3.03 -3.67
CA ARG A 267 -11.81 3.92 -2.58
C ARG A 267 -12.44 3.18 -1.40
N SER A 268 -13.15 2.09 -1.67
CA SER A 268 -13.86 1.31 -0.67
C SER A 268 -13.99 -0.14 -1.12
N CYS A 269 -14.04 -1.03 -0.13
CA CYS A 269 -14.44 -2.43 -0.31
C CYS A 269 -15.96 -2.51 -0.19
N VAL A 270 -16.64 -2.87 -1.28
CA VAL A 270 -18.09 -3.06 -1.32
C VAL A 270 -18.37 -4.53 -1.57
N VAL A 271 -19.18 -5.12 -0.71
CA VAL A 271 -19.59 -6.52 -0.80
C VAL A 271 -21.09 -6.62 -1.02
N LEU A 272 -21.47 -7.51 -1.91
CA LEU A 272 -22.83 -7.93 -2.23
C LEU A 272 -23.03 -9.34 -1.69
N LEU A 273 -23.99 -9.48 -0.78
CA LEU A 273 -24.30 -10.73 -0.08
C LEU A 273 -25.67 -11.24 -0.57
N PRO A 274 -25.69 -12.15 -1.57
CA PRO A 274 -26.92 -12.76 -2.03
C PRO A 274 -27.59 -13.57 -0.92
N GLU A 275 -28.92 -13.50 -0.90
CA GLU A 275 -29.82 -14.25 -0.01
C GLU A 275 -29.54 -14.05 1.49
N THR A 276 -28.67 -13.12 1.87
CA THR A 276 -28.19 -12.94 3.25
C THR A 276 -28.91 -11.77 3.88
N ARG A 277 -29.45 -11.99 5.08
CA ARG A 277 -30.14 -10.94 5.83
C ARG A 277 -29.20 -10.30 6.85
N LEU A 278 -29.54 -9.07 7.26
CA LEU A 278 -28.71 -8.30 8.19
C LEU A 278 -28.59 -8.97 9.58
N ASP A 279 -29.65 -9.65 10.04
CA ASP A 279 -29.66 -10.40 11.30
C ASP A 279 -28.69 -11.59 11.31
N GLU A 280 -28.39 -12.18 10.15
CA GLU A 280 -27.36 -13.23 10.02
C GLU A 280 -25.95 -12.69 10.29
N LEU A 281 -25.71 -11.39 10.09
CA LEU A 281 -24.39 -10.78 10.20
C LEU A 281 -24.04 -10.33 11.62
N GLY A 282 -25.02 -10.32 12.55
CA GLY A 282 -24.80 -9.97 13.95
C GLY A 282 -24.07 -8.63 14.14
N ASP A 283 -23.02 -8.65 14.98
CA ASP A 283 -22.25 -7.46 15.36
C ASP A 283 -21.03 -7.19 14.45
N ILE A 284 -20.99 -7.75 13.23
CA ILE A 284 -19.89 -7.47 12.30
C ILE A 284 -19.86 -5.95 12.01
N PRO A 285 -18.71 -5.28 12.17
CA PRO A 285 -18.61 -3.84 11.94
C PRO A 285 -18.66 -3.55 10.43
N LEU A 286 -19.85 -3.20 9.95
CA LEU A 286 -20.12 -2.82 8.56
C LEU A 286 -20.34 -1.32 8.45
N ASP A 287 -19.70 -0.70 7.44
CA ASP A 287 -19.99 0.67 7.06
C ASP A 287 -21.12 0.67 6.03
N GLY A 288 -22.13 1.52 6.20
CA GLY A 288 -23.18 1.78 5.21
C GLY A 288 -23.77 0.53 4.54
N TRP A 289 -24.86 0.00 5.09
CA TRP A 289 -25.57 -1.15 4.51
C TRP A 289 -26.89 -0.74 3.86
N GLU A 290 -27.29 -1.48 2.82
CA GLU A 290 -28.54 -1.27 2.09
C GLU A 290 -29.09 -2.62 1.60
N GLU A 291 -30.39 -2.85 1.81
CA GLU A 291 -31.10 -4.02 1.25
C GLU A 291 -31.59 -3.71 -0.16
N ARG A 292 -31.01 -4.41 -1.15
CA ARG A 292 -31.15 -4.14 -2.59
C ARG A 292 -31.99 -5.19 -3.31
N GLY A 293 -32.57 -6.16 -2.61
CA GLY A 293 -33.32 -7.26 -3.21
C GLY A 293 -34.49 -6.81 -4.11
N ARG A 294 -35.15 -5.70 -3.77
CA ARG A 294 -36.25 -5.11 -4.55
C ARG A 294 -35.88 -3.83 -5.30
N ASP A 295 -34.61 -3.41 -5.25
CA ASP A 295 -34.17 -2.18 -5.89
C ASP A 295 -34.09 -2.38 -7.43
N PRO A 296 -34.84 -1.62 -8.25
CA PRO A 296 -34.75 -1.70 -9.71
C PRO A 296 -33.34 -1.43 -10.25
N SER A 297 -32.56 -0.58 -9.58
CA SER A 297 -31.18 -0.26 -9.97
C SER A 297 -30.20 -1.40 -9.72
N ALA A 298 -30.55 -2.38 -8.88
CA ALA A 298 -29.74 -3.56 -8.60
C ALA A 298 -30.08 -4.79 -9.49
N THR A 299 -30.93 -4.62 -10.50
CA THR A 299 -31.38 -5.73 -11.39
C THR A 299 -30.20 -6.45 -12.05
N MET A 300 -29.24 -5.72 -12.61
CA MET A 300 -28.05 -6.35 -13.23
C MET A 300 -27.18 -7.11 -12.22
N HIS A 301 -27.13 -6.67 -10.95
CA HIS A 301 -26.40 -7.38 -9.89
C HIS A 301 -27.11 -8.70 -9.54
N ARG A 302 -28.44 -8.68 -9.41
CA ARG A 302 -29.25 -9.89 -9.16
C ARG A 302 -29.09 -10.92 -10.28
N GLU A 303 -29.25 -10.50 -11.53
CA GLU A 303 -29.06 -11.37 -12.70
C GLU A 303 -27.66 -12.00 -12.72
N ALA A 304 -26.63 -11.21 -12.42
CA ALA A 304 -25.25 -11.68 -12.47
C ALA A 304 -24.91 -12.68 -11.33
N LEU A 305 -25.59 -12.55 -10.19
CA LEU A 305 -25.54 -13.48 -9.06
C LEU A 305 -26.49 -14.69 -9.22
N GLY A 306 -27.34 -14.69 -10.25
CA GLY A 306 -28.32 -15.75 -10.48
C GLY A 306 -29.48 -15.75 -9.48
N LEU A 307 -29.85 -14.57 -8.96
CA LEU A 307 -30.92 -14.41 -7.98
C LEU A 307 -32.29 -14.32 -8.64
N GLU A 308 -33.29 -14.94 -8.01
CA GLU A 308 -34.69 -14.76 -8.37
C GLU A 308 -35.19 -13.34 -8.05
N GLU A 309 -36.27 -12.93 -8.72
CA GLU A 309 -36.86 -11.61 -8.48
C GLU A 309 -37.37 -11.51 -7.03
N GLY A 310 -36.93 -10.47 -6.32
CA GLY A 310 -37.29 -10.25 -4.91
C GLY A 310 -36.49 -11.06 -3.89
N ALA A 311 -35.53 -11.89 -4.32
CA ALA A 311 -34.55 -12.51 -3.42
C ALA A 311 -33.73 -11.43 -2.69
N ALA A 312 -33.36 -11.69 -1.43
CA ALA A 312 -32.58 -10.76 -0.64
C ALA A 312 -31.20 -10.52 -1.29
N LEU A 313 -30.77 -9.27 -1.28
CA LEU A 313 -29.45 -8.86 -1.75
C LEU A 313 -28.96 -7.71 -0.87
N LEU A 314 -28.15 -8.05 0.12
CA LEU A 314 -27.57 -7.05 1.00
C LEU A 314 -26.30 -6.48 0.36
N GLN A 315 -26.18 -5.16 0.34
CA GLN A 315 -24.95 -4.46 -0.04
C GLN A 315 -24.39 -3.77 1.20
N CYS A 316 -23.09 -3.91 1.45
CA CYS A 316 -22.42 -3.25 2.57
C CYS A 316 -21.00 -2.83 2.19
N GLN A 317 -20.46 -1.84 2.89
CA GLN A 317 -19.05 -1.48 2.81
C GLN A 317 -18.29 -2.18 3.94
N ILE A 318 -17.18 -2.80 3.58
CA ILE A 318 -16.34 -3.54 4.52
C ILE A 318 -15.17 -2.65 4.90
N PRO A 319 -15.11 -2.17 6.16
CA PRO A 319 -14.09 -1.23 6.56
C PRO A 319 -12.72 -1.90 6.62
N THR A 320 -12.63 -3.12 7.16
CA THR A 320 -11.35 -3.74 7.54
C THR A 320 -11.24 -5.21 7.11
N THR A 321 -10.01 -5.74 7.09
CA THR A 321 -9.78 -7.18 6.85
C THR A 321 -10.44 -8.05 7.92
N GLY A 322 -10.49 -7.58 9.17
CA GLY A 322 -11.18 -8.27 10.26
C GLY A 322 -12.68 -8.43 9.98
N ALA A 323 -13.34 -7.37 9.51
CA ALA A 323 -14.75 -7.41 9.12
C ALA A 323 -14.98 -8.35 7.92
N LEU A 324 -14.07 -8.33 6.92
CA LEU A 324 -14.12 -9.23 5.77
C LEU A 324 -14.01 -10.70 6.20
N ALA A 325 -13.06 -11.01 7.09
CA ALA A 325 -12.88 -12.35 7.62
C ALA A 325 -14.13 -12.83 8.36
N ALA A 326 -14.73 -11.97 9.20
CA ALA A 326 -15.95 -12.31 9.92
C ALA A 326 -17.14 -12.58 8.97
N ILE A 327 -17.24 -11.86 7.85
CA ILE A 327 -18.23 -12.19 6.81
C ILE A 327 -17.96 -13.56 6.21
N VAL A 328 -16.71 -13.85 5.84
CA VAL A 328 -16.34 -15.15 5.27
C VAL A 328 -16.67 -16.29 6.24
N ASP A 329 -16.39 -16.12 7.52
CA ASP A 329 -16.71 -17.09 8.58
C ASP A 329 -18.23 -17.26 8.75
N CYS A 330 -18.99 -16.16 8.71
CA CYS A 330 -20.46 -16.18 8.72
C CYS A 330 -21.02 -16.95 7.52
N LEU A 331 -20.49 -16.72 6.32
CA LEU A 331 -20.89 -17.44 5.12
C LEU A 331 -20.47 -18.91 5.16
N GLY A 332 -19.36 -19.24 5.84
CA GLY A 332 -18.89 -20.60 6.07
C GLY A 332 -19.68 -21.39 7.11
N THR A 333 -20.54 -20.73 7.88
CA THR A 333 -21.41 -21.39 8.87
C THR A 333 -22.71 -21.82 8.20
N PRO A 334 -23.12 -23.10 8.30
CA PRO A 334 -24.42 -23.55 7.83
C PRO A 334 -25.52 -22.73 8.50
N ARG A 335 -26.54 -22.32 7.73
CA ARG A 335 -27.71 -21.68 8.32
C ARG A 335 -28.31 -22.64 9.33
N GLN A 336 -28.48 -22.21 10.57
CA GLN A 336 -29.34 -22.92 11.49
C GLN A 336 -30.74 -22.88 10.88
N GLU A 337 -31.25 -24.05 10.48
CA GLU A 337 -32.67 -24.19 10.14
C GLU A 337 -33.46 -23.83 11.40
N GLY A 338 -33.94 -22.59 11.45
CA GLY A 338 -34.90 -22.17 12.45
C GLY A 338 -36.09 -23.10 12.37
N GLU A 339 -36.39 -23.73 13.51
CA GLU A 339 -37.54 -24.57 13.80
C GLU A 339 -38.74 -24.16 12.95
N GLY A 340 -39.26 -25.11 12.19
CA GLY A 340 -40.55 -24.98 11.51
C GLY A 340 -41.59 -24.52 12.53
N GLY A 341 -41.93 -23.23 12.46
CA GLY A 341 -43.04 -22.63 13.16
C GLY A 341 -44.33 -23.24 12.63
N VAL A 342 -44.67 -24.42 13.16
CA VAL A 342 -46.04 -24.91 13.19
C VAL A 342 -46.84 -23.79 13.84
N ALA A 343 -47.57 -23.04 13.01
CA ALA A 343 -48.61 -22.15 13.46
C ALA A 343 -49.59 -22.99 14.28
N ARG A 344 -49.39 -23.03 15.60
CA ARG A 344 -50.41 -23.44 16.54
C ARG A 344 -51.54 -22.43 16.35
N GLN A 345 -52.55 -22.85 15.60
CA GLN A 345 -53.87 -22.24 15.62
C GLN A 345 -54.36 -22.27 17.07
N SER A 346 -54.15 -21.19 17.79
CA SER A 346 -54.91 -20.92 19.01
C SER A 346 -56.30 -20.44 18.58
N VAL A 347 -57.19 -21.41 18.39
CA VAL A 347 -58.63 -21.18 18.43
C VAL A 347 -58.97 -20.70 19.83
N GLY A 348 -59.24 -19.40 19.97
CA GLY A 348 -59.66 -18.76 21.22
C GLY A 348 -60.83 -17.83 20.97
N ARG A 349 -62.04 -18.35 21.20
CA ARG A 349 -63.34 -17.68 21.07
C ARG A 349 -63.44 -16.37 21.86
N CYS A 350 -64.28 -15.49 21.32
CA CYS A 350 -64.89 -14.30 21.91
C CYS A 350 -65.28 -14.42 23.40
N GLN A 351 -65.15 -13.32 24.16
CA GLN A 351 -66.32 -12.53 24.61
C GLN A 351 -65.92 -11.16 25.21
N PRO A 352 -66.84 -10.16 25.20
CA PRO A 352 -66.60 -8.79 25.62
C PRO A 352 -67.13 -8.50 27.03
N VAL A 353 -66.49 -7.60 27.77
CA VAL A 353 -67.00 -6.91 28.97
C VAL A 353 -66.13 -5.64 29.11
N GLY A 354 -66.59 -4.42 29.35
CA GLY A 354 -67.89 -3.82 29.65
C GLY A 354 -67.60 -2.35 30.00
#